data_AF-A0A9Q0V804-F1
#
_entry.id   AF-A0A9Q0V804-F1
#
_cell.length_a   1.000
_cell.length_b   1.000
_cell.length_c   1.000
_cell.angle_alpha   90.00
_cell.angle_beta   90.00
_cell.angle_gamma   90.00
#
_symmetry.space_group_name_H-M   'P 1'
#
loop_
_entity.id
_entity.type
_entity.pdbx_description
1 polymer ?
#
loop_
_entity_poly.entity_id
_entity_poly.type
_entity_poly.pdbx_seq_one_letter_code
_entity_poly.pdbx_strand_id
1 'polypeptide(L)'
;MHVARQEVVIEKVVRNKRKSITIIKGMELFGIKLSDASKKLGKKFATGASVVKGPTEKEQIDVQGDIAYDIVEFITETWPDVPETAIYFIEDGRKVPAA
;
A
#
# COMPACT_ATOMS: atom_id res chain seq x y z
N MET A 1 19.03 18.74 -5.91
CA MET A 1 18.02 18.25 -4.96
C MET A 1 17.32 17.07 -5.60
N HIS A 2 17.58 15.84 -5.16
CA HIS A 2 16.78 14.70 -5.60
C HIS A 2 15.47 14.74 -4.82
N VAL A 3 14.44 15.37 -5.39
CA VAL A 3 13.09 15.20 -4.88
C VAL A 3 12.66 13.83 -5.36
N ALA A 4 12.87 12.81 -4.52
CA ALA A 4 12.21 11.53 -4.73
C ALA A 4 10.71 11.82 -4.76
N ARG A 5 10.03 11.46 -5.85
CA ARG A 5 8.59 11.68 -5.99
C ARG A 5 7.91 10.92 -4.85
N GLN A 6 7.13 11.61 -4.03
CA GLN A 6 6.35 10.97 -2.98
C GLN A 6 5.18 10.25 -3.66
N GLU A 7 5.18 8.93 -3.56
CA GLU A 7 4.18 8.09 -4.19
C GLU A 7 3.92 6.84 -3.34
N VAL A 8 2.66 6.42 -3.32
CA VAL A 8 2.23 5.16 -2.74
C VAL A 8 1.96 4.19 -3.87
N VAL A 9 2.57 3.02 -3.81
CA VAL A 9 2.41 1.97 -4.81
C VAL A 9 1.72 0.78 -4.17
N ILE A 10 0.61 0.37 -4.76
CA ILE A 10 -0.25 -0.72 -4.31
C ILE A 10 -0.15 -1.86 -5.32
N GLU A 11 0.22 -3.05 -4.88
CA GLU A 11 0.44 -4.21 -5.75
C GLU A 11 -0.36 -5.39 -5.21
N LYS A 12 -1.17 -6.00 -6.07
CA LYS A 12 -1.89 -7.23 -5.73
C LYS A 12 -1.07 -8.44 -6.16
N VAL A 13 -0.72 -9.30 -5.21
CA VAL A 13 0.01 -10.55 -5.47
C VAL A 13 -0.86 -11.74 -5.08
N VAL A 14 -1.15 -12.61 -6.06
CA VAL A 14 -1.85 -13.88 -5.82
C VAL A 14 -0.82 -14.94 -5.42
N ARG A 15 -0.78 -15.31 -4.14
CA ARG A 15 0.20 -16.30 -3.63
C ARG A 15 -0.27 -17.74 -3.81
N ASN A 16 -1.59 -17.96 -3.87
CA ASN A 16 -2.22 -19.24 -4.20
C ASN A 16 -3.53 -18.94 -4.93
N LYS A 17 -4.06 -19.87 -5.76
CA LYS A 17 -5.30 -19.67 -6.55
C LYS A 17 -6.50 -19.06 -5.79
N ARG A 18 -6.54 -19.13 -4.45
CA ARG A 18 -7.58 -18.55 -3.60
C ARG A 18 -7.10 -17.47 -2.61
N LYS A 19 -5.79 -17.19 -2.51
CA LYS A 19 -5.22 -16.24 -1.55
C LYS A 19 -4.44 -15.15 -2.28
N SER A 20 -4.90 -13.92 -2.13
CA SER A 20 -4.21 -12.70 -2.52
C SER A 20 -3.63 -12.00 -1.30
N ILE A 21 -2.57 -11.24 -1.54
CA ILE A 21 -2.08 -10.20 -0.65
C ILE A 21 -2.07 -8.89 -1.43
N THR A 22 -2.34 -7.79 -0.73
CA THR A 22 -2.19 -6.43 -1.21
C THR A 22 -0.96 -5.84 -0.54
N ILE A 23 0.04 -5.50 -1.33
CA ILE A 23 1.31 -4.93 -0.89
C ILE A 23 1.24 -3.41 -1.06
N ILE A 24 1.65 -2.67 -0.04
CA ILE A 24 1.63 -1.21 -0.02
C ILE A 24 3.04 -0.72 0.23
N LYS A 25 3.57 0.10 -0.68
CA LYS A 25 4.93 0.65 -0.64
C LYS A 25 4.88 2.17 -0.66
N GLY A 26 5.87 2.83 -0.06
CA GLY A 26 6.04 4.28 -0.18
C GLY A 26 5.27 5.13 0.83
N MET A 27 4.51 4.54 1.75
CA MET A 27 3.85 5.27 2.85
C MET A 27 4.84 6.07 3.71
N GLU A 28 6.05 5.54 3.91
CA GLU A 28 7.15 6.20 4.63
C GLU A 28 7.58 7.53 3.99
N LEU A 29 7.39 7.70 2.67
CA LEU A 29 7.76 8.92 1.94
C LEU A 29 6.89 10.11 2.34
N PHE A 30 5.72 9.85 2.91
CA PHE A 30 4.81 10.84 3.48
C PHE A 30 5.01 11.04 4.99
N GLY A 31 6.08 10.47 5.57
CA GLY A 31 6.33 10.52 7.01
C GLY A 31 5.44 9.57 7.82
N ILE A 32 4.74 8.65 7.17
CA ILE A 32 3.84 7.70 7.84
C ILE A 32 4.63 6.52 8.36
N LYS A 33 4.49 6.25 9.67
CA LYS A 33 5.11 5.09 10.30
C LYS A 33 4.39 3.80 9.89
N LEU A 34 5.12 2.90 9.21
CA LEU A 34 4.56 1.66 8.66
C LEU A 34 3.92 0.74 9.72
N SER A 35 4.46 0.72 10.94
CA SER A 35 3.90 -0.10 12.03
C SER A 35 2.52 0.35 12.50
N ASP A 36 2.21 1.65 12.38
CA ASP A 36 0.90 2.19 12.76
C ASP A 36 -0.07 2.05 11.59
N ALA A 37 0.42 2.24 10.36
CA ALA A 37 -0.35 1.99 9.15
C ALA A 37 -0.79 0.53 9.05
N SER A 38 0.08 -0.44 9.32
CA SER A 38 -0.28 -1.86 9.27
C SER A 38 -1.41 -2.19 10.25
N LYS A 39 -1.37 -1.66 11.48
CA LYS A 39 -2.43 -1.85 12.48
C LYS A 39 -3.76 -1.25 12.04
N LYS A 40 -3.74 -0.03 11.49
CA LYS A 40 -4.95 0.63 10.98
C LYS A 40 -5.58 -0.15 9.82
N LEU A 41 -4.76 -0.60 8.86
CA LEU A 41 -5.20 -1.43 7.73
C LEU A 41 -5.81 -2.76 8.21
N GLY A 42 -5.12 -3.48 9.10
CA GLY A 42 -5.62 -4.73 9.63
C GLY A 42 -6.96 -4.58 10.38
N LYS A 43 -7.13 -3.46 11.11
CA LYS A 43 -8.39 -3.15 11.80
C LYS A 43 -9.52 -2.78 10.83
N LYS A 44 -9.25 -1.94 9.81
CA LYS A 44 -10.25 -1.51 8.82
C LYS A 44 -10.78 -2.69 8.00
N PHE A 45 -9.89 -3.58 7.57
CA PHE A 45 -10.23 -4.68 6.66
C PHE A 45 -10.43 -6.03 7.38
N ALA A 46 -10.40 -6.04 8.71
CA ALA A 46 -10.52 -7.25 9.54
C ALA A 46 -9.59 -8.40 9.07
N THR A 47 -8.36 -8.04 8.69
CA THR A 47 -7.43 -8.94 8.00
C THR A 47 -6.01 -8.83 8.58
N GLY A 48 -5.16 -9.81 8.29
CA GLY A 48 -3.76 -9.76 8.70
C GLY A 48 -3.00 -8.68 7.94
N ALA A 49 -2.29 -7.81 8.65
CA ALA A 49 -1.43 -6.79 8.07
C ALA A 49 -0.08 -6.73 8.81
N SER A 50 1.02 -6.72 8.07
CA SER A 50 2.37 -6.77 8.65
C SER A 50 3.35 -5.90 7.88
N VAL A 51 4.25 -5.23 8.61
CA VAL A 51 5.42 -4.59 8.00
C VAL A 51 6.43 -5.69 7.67
N VAL A 52 6.89 -5.73 6.43
CA VAL A 52 7.86 -6.71 5.95
C VAL A 52 8.96 -6.00 5.15
N LYS A 53 10.13 -6.63 5.06
CA LYS A 53 11.22 -6.15 4.19
C LYS A 53 10.99 -6.71 2.80
N GLY A 54 10.70 -5.85 1.83
CA GLY A 54 10.46 -6.21 0.44
C GLY A 54 11.73 -6.65 -0.30
N PRO A 55 11.61 -7.12 -1.56
CA PRO A 55 12.74 -7.63 -2.36
C PRO A 55 13.77 -6.55 -2.69
N THR A 56 13.40 -5.27 -2.65
CA THR A 56 14.31 -4.13 -2.83
C THR A 56 14.94 -3.67 -1.51
N GLU A 57 14.89 -4.49 -0.47
CA GLU A 57 15.33 -4.18 0.91
C GLU A 57 14.67 -2.97 1.57
N LYS A 58 13.60 -2.44 0.96
CA LYS A 58 12.76 -1.40 1.53
C LYS A 58 11.62 -2.01 2.32
N GLU A 59 11.19 -1.33 3.37
CA GLU A 59 10.03 -1.78 4.12
C GLU A 59 8.74 -1.55 3.32
N GLN A 60 7.78 -2.46 3.49
CA GLN A 60 6.47 -2.41 2.86
C GLN A 60 5.44 -3.01 3.82
N ILE A 61 4.17 -2.76 3.55
CA ILE A 61 3.07 -3.37 4.32
C ILE A 61 2.40 -4.42 3.45
N ASP A 62 2.38 -5.65 3.93
CA ASP A 62 1.62 -6.73 3.33
C ASP A 62 0.28 -6.85 4.06
N VAL A 63 -0.82 -6.77 3.32
CA VAL A 63 -2.19 -6.93 3.84
C VAL A 63 -2.83 -8.14 3.17
N GLN A 64 -3.45 -9.02 3.94
CA GLN A 64 -4.12 -10.21 3.42
C GLN A 64 -5.44 -9.86 2.73
N GLY A 65 -5.72 -10.52 1.61
CA GLY A 65 -6.93 -10.29 0.82
C GLY A 65 -6.74 -9.31 -0.33
N ASP A 66 -7.78 -9.21 -1.13
CA ASP A 66 -7.91 -8.21 -2.19
C ASP A 66 -8.69 -7.03 -1.65
N ILE A 67 -7.96 -5.97 -1.26
CA ILE A 67 -8.54 -4.75 -0.69
C ILE A 67 -8.30 -3.55 -1.61
N ALA A 68 -7.84 -3.79 -2.85
CA ALA A 68 -7.40 -2.75 -3.77
C ALA A 68 -8.50 -1.69 -4.08
N TYR A 69 -9.77 -2.10 -4.04
CA TYR A 69 -10.90 -1.20 -4.30
C TYR A 69 -11.14 -0.20 -3.15
N ASP A 70 -11.05 -0.65 -1.91
CA ASP A 70 -11.40 0.16 -0.73
C ASP A 70 -10.19 0.88 -0.10
N ILE A 71 -8.97 0.48 -0.49
CA ILE A 71 -7.75 0.96 0.14
C ILE A 71 -7.40 2.39 -0.22
N VAL A 72 -7.75 2.85 -1.43
CA VAL A 72 -7.46 4.21 -1.88
C VAL A 72 -8.23 5.20 -1.02
N GLU A 73 -9.55 5.02 -0.95
CA GLU A 73 -10.44 5.83 -0.11
C GLU A 73 -9.97 5.83 1.34
N PHE A 74 -9.65 4.65 1.89
CA PHE A 74 -9.16 4.54 3.25
C PHE A 74 -7.83 5.28 3.49
N ILE A 75 -6.89 5.20 2.55
CA ILE A 75 -5.61 5.89 2.67
C ILE A 75 -5.82 7.40 2.65
N THR A 76 -6.59 7.92 1.70
CA THR A 76 -6.85 9.36 1.57
C THR A 76 -7.65 9.93 2.75
N GLU A 77 -8.56 9.14 3.34
CA GLU A 77 -9.33 9.53 4.53
C GLU A 77 -8.47 9.51 5.80
N THR A 78 -7.61 8.49 5.94
CA THR A 78 -6.81 8.27 7.16
C THR A 78 -5.56 9.14 7.20
N TRP A 79 -4.97 9.42 6.04
CA TRP A 79 -3.73 10.18 5.87
C TRP A 79 -3.93 11.26 4.81
N PRO A 80 -4.44 12.45 5.21
CA PRO A 80 -4.73 13.54 4.26
C PRO A 80 -3.49 14.08 3.55
N ASP A 81 -2.29 13.82 4.08
CA ASP A 81 -1.01 14.15 3.44
C ASP A 81 -0.71 13.29 2.20
N VAL A 82 -1.45 12.19 2.00
CA VAL A 82 -1.33 11.32 0.82
C VAL A 82 -2.44 11.70 -0.17
N PRO A 83 -2.15 12.49 -1.22
CA PRO A 83 -3.15 12.78 -2.24
C PRO A 83 -3.41 11.56 -3.11
N GLU A 84 -4.65 11.41 -3.59
CA GLU A 84 -5.05 10.31 -4.48
C GLU A 84 -4.18 10.23 -5.75
N THR A 85 -3.77 11.39 -6.27
CA THR A 85 -2.88 11.51 -7.45
C THR A 85 -1.46 10.96 -7.23
N ALA A 86 -1.08 10.72 -5.97
CA ALA A 86 0.18 10.08 -5.62
C ALA A 86 0.03 8.57 -5.38
N ILE A 87 -1.17 8.02 -5.52
CA ILE A 87 -1.45 6.59 -5.36
C ILE A 87 -1.45 5.92 -6.74
N TYR A 88 -0.75 4.81 -6.84
CA TYR A 88 -0.62 4.03 -8.07
C TYR A 88 -0.83 2.55 -7.79
N PHE A 89 -1.44 1.84 -8.72
CA PHE A 89 -1.52 0.39 -8.71
C PHE A 89 -0.46 -0.23 -9.63
N ILE A 90 0.00 -1.42 -9.27
CA ILE A 90 0.75 -2.30 -10.18
C ILE A 90 -0.19 -3.40 -10.66
N GLU A 91 -0.55 -3.32 -11.94
CA GLU A 91 -1.37 -4.30 -12.65
C GLU A 91 -0.56 -4.90 -13.80
N ASP A 92 -0.39 -6.23 -13.82
CA ASP A 92 0.38 -6.94 -14.85
C ASP A 92 1.79 -6.33 -15.12
N GLY A 93 2.45 -5.87 -14.05
CA GLY A 93 3.77 -5.24 -14.11
C GLY A 93 3.78 -3.80 -14.62
N ARG A 94 2.61 -3.20 -14.86
CA ARG A 94 2.45 -1.81 -15.27
C ARG A 94 1.95 -0.98 -14.10
N LYS A 95 2.52 0.22 -13.98
CA LYS A 95 2.08 1.21 -13.00
C LYS A 95 0.94 2.03 -13.59
N VAL A 96 -0.22 1.98 -12.97
CA VAL A 96 -1.42 2.75 -13.35
C VAL A 96 -1.79 3.71 -12.21
N PRO A 97 -2.20 4.95 -12.49
CA PRO A 97 -2.66 5.86 -11.45
C PRO A 97 -4.00 5.39 -10.86
N ALA A 98 -4.23 5.67 -9.58
CA ALA A 98 -5.52 5.42 -8.93
C ALA A 98 -6.61 6.43 -9.34
N ALA A 99 -6.19 7.63 -9.76
CA ALA A 99 -7.01 8.74 -10.24
C ALA A 99 -6.98 8.89 -11.77
#